data_AF-A0A7S0TRS3-F1
#
_entry.id   AF-A0A7S0TRS3-F1
#
_cell.length_a   1.000
_cell.length_b   1.000
_cell.length_c   1.000
_cell.angle_alpha   90.00
_cell.angle_beta   90.00
_cell.angle_gamma   90.00
#
_symmetry.space_group_name_H-M   'P 1'
#
loop_
_entity.id
_entity.type
_entity.pdbx_description
1 polymer ?
#
loop_
_entity_poly.entity_id
_entity_poly.type
_entity_poly.pdbx_seq_one_letter_code
_entity_poly.pdbx_strand_id
1 'polypeptide(L)'
;VPVRGRQGSCICVTSRILVVDLLDQRLLPSSVAGIVVWDAHRVGENSSEAFILRLYRIGNREGFIKGLSDSPESFGSGYFKVERVMRQLFVKSLSLWPRFKDTVESVCKANPVQVEELDQELSAGMSEVQADIIRVIDACLVEVRRSNKVDLSQLTLEKALHTSFDKDVGRQLQPVWHKVTPKTRQLLEDLKVLRKLLSYLVSHDAVDFLDILHTLRTTSRTDAGERPFWLFTQDAQRLFQHAKDRVYLVHGVGEGDNPKLTLERVLEPNPKWTLLCDVLGEIQGHREELRGQE
;
A
#
# COMPACT_ATOMS: atom_id res chain seq x y z
N VAL A 1 25.39 26.05 13.44
CA VAL A 1 25.18 27.46 13.83
C VAL A 1 24.02 27.51 14.82
N PRO A 2 24.19 28.00 16.07
CA PRO A 2 23.08 28.08 16.99
C PRO A 2 22.16 29.19 16.50
N VAL A 3 20.92 28.84 16.14
CA VAL A 3 19.90 29.81 15.81
C VAL A 3 19.56 30.53 17.12
N ARG A 4 20.18 31.70 17.34
CA ARG A 4 19.67 32.69 18.28
C ARG A 4 18.26 33.02 17.83
N GLY A 5 17.26 32.42 18.47
CA GLY A 5 15.86 32.66 18.18
C GLY A 5 15.61 34.16 18.31
N ARG A 6 15.38 34.82 17.17
CA ARG A 6 14.78 36.15 17.18
C ARG A 6 13.39 35.98 17.80
N GLN A 7 13.03 36.85 18.75
CA GLN A 7 11.70 36.84 19.35
C GLN A 7 10.64 36.79 18.25
N GLY A 8 9.77 35.78 18.29
CA GLY A 8 8.61 35.64 17.40
C GLY A 8 8.79 34.77 16.14
N SER A 9 9.92 34.10 15.90
CA SER A 9 10.05 33.23 14.72
C SER A 9 9.48 31.82 14.94
N CYS A 10 8.71 31.30 13.96
CA CYS A 10 8.37 29.88 13.87
C CYS A 10 9.57 29.07 13.36
N ILE A 11 9.86 27.92 13.96
CA ILE A 11 11.00 27.06 13.59
C ILE A 11 10.47 25.64 13.33
N CYS A 12 10.81 25.09 12.18
CA CYS A 12 10.60 23.68 11.87
C CYS A 12 11.86 22.89 12.24
N VAL A 13 11.72 21.86 13.06
CA VAL A 13 12.83 21.05 13.56
C VAL A 13 12.44 19.58 13.58
N THR A 14 13.41 18.70 13.38
CA THR A 14 13.17 17.26 13.49
C THR A 14 13.20 16.82 14.95
N SER A 15 12.45 15.76 15.28
CA SER A 15 12.32 15.26 16.65
C SER A 15 13.68 14.96 17.31
N ARG A 16 14.63 14.41 16.55
CA ARG A 16 15.96 14.06 17.08
C ARG A 16 16.77 15.28 17.53
N ILE A 17 16.78 16.35 16.72
CA ILE A 17 17.52 17.57 17.04
C ILE A 17 16.88 18.25 18.26
N LEU A 18 15.55 18.33 18.28
CA LEU A 18 14.83 18.96 19.38
C LEU A 18 15.00 18.23 20.72
N VAL A 19 15.10 16.90 20.73
CA VAL A 19 15.41 16.13 21.95
C VAL A 19 16.79 16.51 22.50
N VAL A 20 17.82 16.52 21.65
CA VAL A 20 19.19 16.83 22.07
C VAL A 20 19.27 18.26 22.61
N ASP A 21 18.69 19.23 21.90
CA ASP A 21 18.73 20.64 22.31
C ASP A 21 17.96 20.92 23.61
N LEU A 22 16.88 20.17 23.89
CA LEU A 22 16.16 20.26 25.16
C LEU A 22 16.92 19.60 26.32
N LEU A 23 17.63 18.49 26.07
CA LEU A 23 18.42 17.79 27.09
C LEU A 23 19.71 18.55 27.43
N ASP A 24 20.40 19.09 26.44
CA ASP A 24 21.60 19.91 26.60
C ASP A 24 21.29 21.34 27.12
N GLN A 25 20.01 21.62 27.42
CA GLN A 25 19.52 22.93 27.90
C GLN A 25 19.88 24.11 26.99
N ARG A 26 20.14 23.85 25.70
CA ARG A 26 20.40 24.90 24.70
C ARG A 26 19.12 25.66 24.37
N LEU A 27 17.99 24.97 24.47
CA LEU A 27 16.65 25.54 24.34
C LEU A 27 15.90 25.39 25.67
N LEU A 28 15.59 26.52 26.32
CA LEU A 28 14.78 26.53 27.53
C LEU A 28 13.29 26.35 27.16
N PRO A 29 12.57 25.35 27.72
CA PRO A 29 11.15 25.15 27.42
C PRO A 29 10.26 26.37 27.70
N SER A 30 10.63 27.18 28.69
CA SER A 30 9.94 28.42 29.05
C SER A 30 10.01 29.51 27.98
N SER A 31 10.99 29.44 27.07
CA SER A 31 11.14 30.39 25.96
C SER A 31 10.25 30.08 24.75
N VAL A 32 9.67 28.88 24.70
CA VAL A 32 8.85 28.40 23.58
C VAL A 32 7.38 28.64 23.91
N ALA A 33 6.68 29.40 23.06
CA ALA A 33 5.26 29.70 23.26
C ALA A 33 4.32 28.50 23.02
N GLY A 34 4.70 27.61 22.11
CA GLY A 34 3.89 26.45 21.77
C GLY A 34 4.57 25.48 20.82
N ILE A 35 4.04 24.26 20.75
CA ILE A 35 4.52 23.20 19.86
C ILE A 35 3.36 22.73 18.98
N VAL A 36 3.62 22.64 17.68
CA VAL A 36 2.72 22.00 16.71
C VAL A 36 3.36 20.71 16.24
N VAL A 37 2.68 19.59 16.45
CA VAL A 37 3.13 18.26 16.04
C VAL A 37 2.44 17.89 14.74
N TRP A 38 3.24 17.69 13.69
CA TRP A 38 2.81 17.09 12.44
C TRP A 38 2.70 15.56 12.61
N ASP A 39 1.85 14.91 11.82
CA ASP A 39 1.60 13.46 11.87
C ASP A 39 1.30 12.92 13.28
N ALA A 40 0.38 13.58 13.98
CA ALA A 40 -0.01 13.21 15.34
C ALA A 40 -0.43 11.73 15.50
N HIS A 41 -0.89 11.07 14.43
CA HIS A 41 -1.24 9.64 14.41
C HIS A 41 -0.05 8.69 14.70
N ARG A 42 1.20 9.16 14.57
CA ARG A 42 2.44 8.41 14.84
C ARG A 42 2.90 8.51 16.29
N VAL A 43 2.37 9.45 17.06
CA VAL A 43 2.77 9.69 18.46
C VAL A 43 2.31 8.52 19.33
N GLY A 44 3.25 7.65 19.67
CA GLY A 44 3.06 6.54 20.60
C GLY A 44 3.75 6.79 21.96
N GLU A 45 3.55 5.88 22.91
CA GLU A 45 4.15 5.95 24.25
C GLU A 45 5.69 5.98 24.23
N ASN A 46 6.29 5.26 23.26
CA ASN A 46 7.73 5.15 23.06
C ASN A 46 8.26 6.08 21.94
N SER A 47 7.43 7.02 21.46
CA SER A 47 7.84 7.95 20.41
C SER A 47 8.71 9.08 20.96
N SER A 48 9.66 9.56 20.15
CA SER A 48 10.49 10.71 20.52
C SER A 48 9.66 11.97 20.73
N GLU A 49 8.58 12.12 19.97
CA GLU A 49 7.62 13.22 20.06
C GLU A 49 6.94 13.25 21.43
N ALA A 50 6.46 12.11 21.92
CA ALA A 50 5.86 12.02 23.26
C ALA A 50 6.87 12.38 24.37
N PHE A 51 8.15 12.07 24.17
CA PHE A 51 9.21 12.45 25.11
C PHE A 51 9.48 13.96 25.09
N ILE A 52 9.57 14.58 23.91
CA ILE A 52 9.72 16.04 23.75
C ILE A 52 8.58 16.78 24.44
N LEU A 53 7.33 16.34 24.23
CA LEU A 53 6.15 16.99 24.81
C LEU A 53 6.13 16.87 26.34
N ARG A 54 6.59 15.75 26.89
CA ARG A 54 6.78 15.56 28.34
C ARG A 54 7.81 16.55 28.90
N LEU A 55 8.99 16.65 28.28
CA LEU A 55 10.03 17.62 28.68
C LEU A 55 9.52 19.07 28.60
N TYR A 56 8.80 19.39 27.51
CA TYR A 56 8.20 20.69 27.32
C TYR A 56 7.19 21.03 28.41
N ARG A 57 6.31 20.10 28.79
CA ARG A 57 5.32 20.33 29.86
C ARG A 57 5.92 20.45 31.26
N ILE A 58 7.06 19.82 31.52
CA ILE A 58 7.80 19.98 32.78
C ILE A 58 8.35 21.41 32.88
N GLY A 59 8.94 21.93 31.81
CA GLY A 59 9.55 23.27 31.82
C GLY A 59 8.60 24.43 31.48
N ASN A 60 7.43 24.16 30.89
CA ASN A 60 6.45 25.18 30.50
C ASN A 60 5.00 24.70 30.65
N ARG A 61 4.26 25.31 31.58
CA ARG A 61 2.85 24.99 31.86
C ARG A 61 1.86 25.80 31.02
N GLU A 62 2.24 26.97 30.54
CA GLU A 62 1.32 27.90 29.86
C GLU A 62 1.29 27.69 28.35
N GLY A 63 2.36 27.18 27.77
CA GLY A 63 2.46 27.03 26.33
C GLY A 63 1.44 26.06 25.72
N PHE A 64 1.04 26.33 24.48
CA PHE A 64 0.03 25.52 23.78
C PHE A 64 0.65 24.31 23.08
N ILE A 65 -0.12 23.23 22.94
CA ILE A 65 0.24 22.06 22.15
C ILE A 65 -0.90 21.77 21.18
N LYS A 66 -0.59 21.61 19.89
CA LYS A 66 -1.56 21.20 18.87
C LYS A 66 -1.00 20.05 18.05
N GLY A 67 -1.84 19.05 17.77
CA GLY A 67 -1.51 17.94 16.88
C GLY A 67 -2.31 18.04 15.59
N LEU A 68 -1.65 17.94 14.46
CA LEU A 68 -2.27 17.84 13.14
C LEU A 68 -2.07 16.43 12.60
N SER A 69 -3.10 15.90 11.95
CA SER A 69 -3.03 14.61 11.28
C SER A 69 -4.01 14.58 10.11
N ASP A 70 -3.56 13.98 9.02
CA ASP A 70 -4.29 13.76 7.78
C ASP A 70 -4.87 12.34 7.66
N SER A 71 -4.40 11.42 8.51
CA SER A 71 -4.69 9.98 8.41
C SER A 71 -5.65 9.48 9.51
N PRO A 72 -6.99 9.61 9.36
CA PRO A 72 -7.96 9.17 10.36
C PRO A 72 -7.95 7.64 10.58
N GLU A 73 -7.72 6.86 9.52
CA GLU A 73 -7.69 5.39 9.57
C GLU A 73 -6.63 4.86 10.55
N SER A 74 -5.50 5.57 10.63
CA SER A 74 -4.41 5.22 11.55
C SER A 74 -4.84 5.31 13.02
N PHE A 75 -5.85 6.11 13.36
CA PHE A 75 -6.41 6.19 14.71
C PHE A 75 -7.44 5.10 15.02
N GLY A 76 -8.10 4.53 14.01
CA GLY A 76 -9.00 3.39 14.15
C GLY A 76 -8.26 2.07 14.41
N SER A 77 -6.96 2.03 14.13
CA SER A 77 -6.16 0.81 14.27
C SER A 77 -5.80 0.52 15.73
N GLY A 78 -6.58 -0.35 16.39
CA GLY A 78 -6.33 -0.87 17.74
C GLY A 78 -7.22 -0.26 18.83
N TYR A 79 -7.07 -0.74 20.07
CA TYR A 79 -7.92 -0.33 21.20
C TYR A 79 -7.57 1.08 21.71
N PHE A 80 -8.57 1.97 21.79
CA PHE A 80 -8.48 3.34 22.36
C PHE A 80 -7.27 4.18 21.91
N LYS A 81 -6.82 4.03 20.66
CA LYS A 81 -5.62 4.73 20.18
C LYS A 81 -5.77 6.26 20.19
N VAL A 82 -6.95 6.78 19.81
CA VAL A 82 -7.25 8.23 19.86
C VAL A 82 -6.99 8.79 21.25
N GLU A 83 -7.56 8.16 22.27
CA GLU A 83 -7.44 8.62 23.65
C GLU A 83 -5.98 8.57 24.13
N ARG A 84 -5.27 7.47 23.81
CA ARG A 84 -3.84 7.35 24.12
C ARG A 84 -3.03 8.47 23.49
N VAL A 85 -3.24 8.76 22.20
CA VAL A 85 -2.54 9.86 21.50
C VAL A 85 -2.88 11.20 22.13
N MET A 86 -4.15 11.47 22.43
CA MET A 86 -4.57 12.72 23.09
C MET A 86 -3.90 12.92 24.46
N ARG A 87 -3.79 11.84 25.25
CA ARG A 87 -3.06 11.86 26.53
C ARG A 87 -1.57 12.15 26.33
N GLN A 88 -0.92 11.54 25.33
CA GLN A 88 0.50 11.79 25.02
C GLN A 88 0.76 13.20 24.49
N LEU A 89 -0.21 13.78 23.76
CA LEU A 89 -0.14 15.15 23.25
C LEU A 89 -0.54 16.21 24.30
N PHE A 90 -1.06 15.80 25.45
CA PHE A 90 -1.60 16.69 26.49
C PHE A 90 -2.71 17.62 25.95
N VAL A 91 -3.55 17.11 25.03
CA VAL A 91 -4.69 17.84 24.47
C VAL A 91 -6.01 17.30 25.02
N LYS A 92 -6.97 18.20 25.25
CA LYS A 92 -8.30 17.86 25.81
C LYS A 92 -9.40 17.79 24.74
N SER A 93 -9.26 18.57 23.67
CA SER A 93 -10.25 18.65 22.60
C SER A 93 -9.75 17.96 21.34
N LEU A 94 -10.67 17.27 20.67
CA LEU A 94 -10.48 16.69 19.34
C LEU A 94 -11.44 17.38 18.37
N SER A 95 -10.89 17.95 17.30
CA SER A 95 -11.69 18.57 16.24
C SER A 95 -11.58 17.72 14.98
N LEU A 96 -12.70 17.14 14.55
CA LEU A 96 -12.79 16.38 13.30
C LEU A 96 -13.33 17.27 12.18
N TRP A 97 -12.67 17.22 11.04
CA TRP A 97 -13.03 17.99 9.83
C TRP A 97 -13.19 17.04 8.64
N PRO A 98 -14.28 16.26 8.58
CA PRO A 98 -14.55 15.40 7.44
C PRO A 98 -14.99 16.22 6.22
N ARG A 99 -14.84 15.65 5.03
CA ARG A 99 -15.21 16.30 3.76
C ARG A 99 -16.71 16.61 3.64
N PHE A 100 -17.56 15.83 4.31
CA PHE A 100 -19.02 16.00 4.30
C PHE A 100 -19.54 17.06 5.29
N LYS A 101 -18.65 17.77 6.00
CA LYS A 101 -19.08 18.85 6.89
C LYS A 101 -19.52 20.06 6.05
N ASP A 102 -20.68 20.64 6.35
CA ASP A 102 -21.32 21.73 5.57
C ASP A 102 -20.36 22.87 5.17
N THR A 103 -19.46 23.28 6.07
CA THR A 103 -18.48 24.34 5.81
C THR A 103 -17.44 23.95 4.76
N VAL A 104 -17.04 22.67 4.73
CA VAL A 104 -16.07 22.15 3.75
C VAL A 104 -16.79 21.82 2.45
N GLU A 105 -17.98 21.21 2.55
CA GLU A 105 -18.79 20.86 1.41
C GLU A 105 -19.19 22.09 0.58
N SER A 106 -19.57 23.19 1.22
CA SER A 106 -19.90 24.45 0.51
C SER A 106 -18.71 25.02 -0.26
N VAL A 107 -17.49 24.94 0.29
CA VAL A 107 -16.26 25.36 -0.40
C VAL A 107 -15.92 24.41 -1.54
N CYS A 108 -16.04 23.10 -1.35
CA CYS A 108 -15.77 22.12 -2.41
C CYS A 108 -16.80 22.19 -3.54
N LYS A 109 -18.08 22.44 -3.24
CA LYS A 109 -19.14 22.60 -4.24
C LYS A 109 -19.03 23.91 -5.04
N ALA A 110 -18.26 24.89 -4.57
CA ALA A 110 -18.07 26.15 -5.28
C ALA A 110 -17.34 25.96 -6.62
N ASN A 111 -16.49 24.94 -6.74
CA ASN A 111 -15.83 24.59 -8.00
C ASN A 111 -15.83 23.07 -8.20
N PRO A 112 -16.93 22.48 -8.71
CA PRO A 112 -17.00 21.05 -8.96
C PRO A 112 -16.07 20.68 -10.12
N VAL A 113 -15.23 19.67 -9.90
CA VAL A 113 -14.46 19.06 -10.98
C VAL A 113 -15.39 18.09 -11.72
N GLN A 114 -15.55 18.29 -13.03
CA GLN A 114 -16.23 17.31 -13.88
C GLN A 114 -15.33 16.08 -14.00
N VAL A 115 -15.87 14.92 -13.62
CA VAL A 115 -15.18 13.63 -13.68
C VAL A 115 -16.01 12.74 -14.59
N GLU A 116 -15.37 12.22 -15.63
CA GLU A 116 -15.94 11.20 -16.51
C GLU A 116 -15.30 9.86 -16.15
N GLU A 117 -16.13 8.91 -15.73
CA GLU A 117 -15.70 7.57 -15.35
C GLU A 117 -15.82 6.64 -16.57
N LEU A 118 -14.69 6.06 -16.97
CA LEU A 118 -14.62 5.15 -18.10
C LEU A 118 -14.26 3.75 -17.59
N ASP A 119 -15.20 2.82 -17.72
CA ASP A 119 -15.03 1.44 -17.28
C ASP A 119 -14.34 0.62 -18.38
N GLN A 120 -13.11 0.19 -18.11
CA GLN A 120 -12.37 -0.72 -18.98
C GLN A 120 -12.37 -2.13 -18.39
N GLU A 121 -13.04 -3.06 -19.08
CA GLU A 121 -12.99 -4.47 -18.72
C GLU A 121 -11.60 -5.07 -18.99
N LEU A 122 -11.26 -6.09 -18.19
CA LEU A 122 -10.06 -6.89 -18.42
C LEU A 122 -10.27 -7.79 -19.63
N SER A 123 -9.20 -8.04 -20.37
CA SER A 123 -9.24 -9.02 -21.45
C SER A 123 -9.45 -10.43 -20.91
N ALA A 124 -9.95 -11.35 -21.75
CA ALA A 124 -10.23 -12.72 -21.35
C ALA A 124 -8.99 -13.41 -20.75
N GLY A 125 -7.81 -13.23 -21.37
CA GLY A 125 -6.56 -13.79 -20.87
C GLY A 125 -6.13 -13.21 -19.52
N MET A 126 -6.31 -11.91 -19.30
CA MET A 126 -6.03 -11.27 -18.02
C MET A 126 -6.99 -11.72 -16.91
N SER A 127 -8.28 -11.90 -17.23
CA SER A 127 -9.28 -12.38 -16.28
C SER A 127 -8.97 -13.80 -15.78
N GLU A 128 -8.60 -14.72 -16.68
CA GLU A 128 -8.20 -16.08 -16.30
C GLU A 128 -6.93 -16.09 -15.43
N VAL A 129 -5.93 -15.29 -15.81
CA VAL A 129 -4.70 -15.12 -15.01
C VAL A 129 -5.01 -14.55 -13.61
N GLN A 130 -5.88 -13.54 -13.52
CA GLN A 130 -6.31 -12.97 -12.25
C GLN A 130 -7.02 -14.02 -11.39
N ALA A 131 -7.95 -14.79 -11.96
CA ALA A 131 -8.67 -15.83 -11.26
C ALA A 131 -7.73 -16.91 -10.70
N ASP A 132 -6.72 -17.33 -11.47
CA ASP A 132 -5.72 -18.28 -11.00
C ASP A 132 -4.85 -17.72 -9.88
N ILE A 133 -4.42 -16.44 -9.96
CA ILE A 133 -3.66 -15.82 -8.86
C ILE A 133 -4.50 -15.75 -7.57
N ILE A 134 -5.79 -15.40 -7.67
CA ILE A 134 -6.71 -15.37 -6.52
C ILE A 134 -6.86 -16.76 -5.90
N ARG A 135 -7.01 -17.82 -6.72
CA ARG A 135 -7.06 -19.21 -6.24
C ARG A 135 -5.77 -19.62 -5.53
N VAL A 136 -4.60 -19.26 -6.08
CA VAL A 136 -3.30 -19.51 -5.45
C VAL A 136 -3.19 -18.79 -4.10
N ILE A 137 -3.65 -17.54 -4.01
CA ILE A 137 -3.69 -16.78 -2.75
C ILE A 137 -4.58 -17.49 -1.72
N ASP A 138 -5.77 -17.95 -2.11
CA ASP A 138 -6.67 -18.66 -1.21
C ASP A 138 -6.06 -19.98 -0.70
N ALA A 139 -5.45 -20.77 -1.59
CA ALA A 139 -4.72 -21.98 -1.22
C ALA A 139 -3.58 -21.69 -0.21
N CYS A 140 -2.84 -20.60 -0.39
CA CYS A 140 -1.81 -20.17 0.54
C CYS A 140 -2.40 -19.75 1.89
N LEU A 141 -3.53 -19.03 1.90
CA LEU A 141 -4.22 -18.64 3.14
C LEU A 141 -4.73 -19.86 3.92
N VAL A 142 -5.28 -20.87 3.24
CA VAL A 142 -5.69 -22.13 3.86
C VAL A 142 -4.50 -22.83 4.53
N GLU A 143 -3.35 -22.88 3.85
CA GLU A 143 -2.14 -23.48 4.41
C GLU A 143 -1.57 -22.68 5.60
N VAL A 144 -1.65 -21.35 5.56
CA VAL A 144 -1.30 -20.47 6.69
C VAL A 144 -2.22 -20.73 7.89
N ARG A 145 -3.53 -20.93 7.68
CA ARG A 145 -4.46 -21.28 8.76
C ARG A 145 -4.18 -22.67 9.34
N ARG A 146 -3.84 -23.65 8.50
CA ARG A 146 -3.56 -25.04 8.92
C ARG A 146 -2.28 -25.19 9.72
N SER A 147 -1.23 -24.45 9.37
CA SER A 147 0.11 -24.60 9.95
C SER A 147 0.31 -23.88 11.28
N ASN A 148 -0.57 -22.94 11.65
CA ASN A 148 -0.38 -22.10 12.83
C ASN A 148 -1.21 -22.54 14.03
N LYS A 149 -0.58 -22.51 15.21
CA LYS A 149 -1.26 -22.61 16.52
C LYS A 149 -1.89 -21.28 16.96
N VAL A 150 -1.90 -20.28 16.09
CA VAL A 150 -2.39 -18.92 16.34
C VAL A 150 -3.69 -18.76 15.59
N ASP A 151 -4.70 -18.19 16.23
CA ASP A 151 -5.97 -17.88 15.59
C ASP A 151 -5.78 -16.78 14.54
N LEU A 152 -5.79 -17.19 13.27
CA LEU A 152 -5.70 -16.33 12.09
C LEU A 152 -7.02 -16.29 11.32
N SER A 153 -8.14 -16.59 11.99
CA SER A 153 -9.50 -16.53 11.41
C SER A 153 -9.82 -15.18 10.76
N GLN A 154 -9.18 -14.11 11.23
CA GLN A 154 -9.33 -12.76 10.71
C GLN A 154 -8.66 -12.53 9.34
N LEU A 155 -7.83 -13.46 8.84
CA LEU A 155 -7.21 -13.38 7.52
C LEU A 155 -8.16 -13.96 6.47
N THR A 156 -9.13 -13.16 6.02
CA THR A 156 -10.04 -13.52 4.91
C THR A 156 -9.43 -13.15 3.56
N LEU A 157 -9.94 -13.75 2.48
CA LEU A 157 -9.51 -13.44 1.10
C LEU A 157 -9.71 -11.96 0.76
N GLU A 158 -10.85 -11.39 1.14
CA GLU A 158 -11.16 -9.96 0.94
C GLU A 158 -10.12 -9.06 1.59
N LYS A 159 -9.74 -9.37 2.84
CA LYS A 159 -8.68 -8.63 3.54
C LYS A 159 -7.33 -8.80 2.87
N ALA A 160 -7.03 -9.97 2.30
CA ALA A 160 -5.78 -10.22 1.60
C ALA A 160 -5.62 -9.36 0.33
N LEU A 161 -6.72 -8.98 -0.31
CA LEU A 161 -6.67 -8.11 -1.49
C LEU A 161 -6.42 -6.64 -1.14
N HIS A 162 -6.64 -6.23 0.11
CA HIS A 162 -6.39 -4.85 0.54
C HIS A 162 -4.90 -4.55 0.71
N THR A 163 -4.53 -3.29 0.42
CA THR A 163 -3.16 -2.78 0.57
C THR A 163 -2.69 -2.75 2.04
N SER A 164 -3.62 -2.69 3.00
CA SER A 164 -3.30 -2.71 4.43
C SER A 164 -2.92 -4.08 4.97
N PHE A 165 -3.17 -5.17 4.22
CA PHE A 165 -3.02 -6.53 4.70
C PHE A 165 -1.63 -6.82 5.27
N ASP A 166 -0.56 -6.39 4.59
CA ASP A 166 0.82 -6.60 5.07
C ASP A 166 1.05 -5.96 6.45
N LYS A 167 0.49 -4.76 6.65
CA LYS A 167 0.59 -4.03 7.91
C LYS A 167 -0.22 -4.71 9.01
N ASP A 168 -1.42 -5.19 8.65
CA ASP A 168 -2.32 -5.87 9.59
C ASP A 168 -1.75 -7.23 10.04
N VAL A 169 -1.25 -8.03 9.09
CA VAL A 169 -0.53 -9.29 9.35
C VAL A 169 0.70 -9.03 10.20
N GLY A 170 1.53 -8.05 9.82
CA GLY A 170 2.72 -7.68 10.58
C GLY A 170 2.39 -7.30 12.03
N ARG A 171 1.34 -6.51 12.25
CA ARG A 171 0.91 -6.10 13.59
C ARG A 171 0.39 -7.26 14.43
N GLN A 172 -0.35 -8.20 13.84
CA GLN A 172 -0.89 -9.35 14.55
C GLN A 172 0.18 -10.40 14.88
N LEU A 173 1.12 -10.61 13.97
CA LEU A 173 2.15 -11.64 14.11
C LEU A 173 3.40 -11.16 14.85
N GLN A 174 3.71 -9.86 14.89
CA GLN A 174 4.91 -9.34 15.55
C GLN A 174 5.04 -9.81 17.03
N PRO A 175 3.99 -9.77 17.88
CA PRO A 175 4.10 -10.20 19.28
C PRO A 175 4.42 -11.70 19.43
N VAL A 176 4.00 -12.51 18.45
CA VAL A 176 4.15 -13.97 18.46
C VAL A 176 5.11 -14.46 17.39
N TRP A 177 5.94 -13.58 16.82
CA TRP A 177 6.78 -13.89 15.65
C TRP A 177 7.70 -15.10 15.89
N HIS A 178 8.20 -15.22 17.12
CA HIS A 178 9.02 -16.34 17.59
C HIS A 178 8.29 -17.69 17.61
N LYS A 179 6.95 -17.71 17.67
CA LYS A 179 6.12 -18.93 17.63
C LYS A 179 5.70 -19.33 16.21
N VAL A 180 5.89 -18.44 15.24
CA VAL A 180 5.51 -18.68 13.84
C VAL A 180 6.54 -19.61 13.20
N THR A 181 6.06 -20.68 12.55
CA THR A 181 6.94 -21.66 11.87
C THR A 181 7.66 -21.01 10.68
N PRO A 182 8.89 -21.45 10.33
CA PRO A 182 9.60 -20.91 9.17
C PRO A 182 8.79 -21.10 7.86
N LYS A 183 8.07 -22.22 7.73
CA LYS A 183 7.16 -22.47 6.61
C LYS A 183 6.06 -21.40 6.50
N THR A 184 5.44 -21.02 7.62
CA THR A 184 4.45 -19.94 7.63
C THR A 184 5.07 -18.61 7.22
N ARG A 185 6.27 -18.28 7.72
CA ARG A 185 6.95 -17.01 7.35
C ARG A 185 7.19 -16.93 5.85
N GLN A 186 7.63 -18.02 5.23
CA GLN A 186 7.76 -18.12 3.78
C GLN A 186 6.42 -17.90 3.07
N LEU A 187 5.33 -18.55 3.51
CA LEU A 187 4.01 -18.36 2.91
C LEU A 187 3.51 -16.92 2.99
N LEU A 188 3.86 -16.17 4.05
CA LEU A 188 3.50 -14.75 4.16
C LEU A 188 4.27 -13.87 3.18
N GLU A 189 5.56 -14.15 2.96
CA GLU A 189 6.33 -13.47 1.91
C GLU A 189 5.83 -13.86 0.51
N ASP A 190 5.48 -15.13 0.29
CA ASP A 190 4.88 -15.59 -0.96
C ASP A 190 3.53 -14.89 -1.23
N LEU A 191 2.66 -14.73 -0.23
CA LEU A 191 1.41 -13.97 -0.34
C LEU A 191 1.64 -12.51 -0.74
N LYS A 192 2.69 -11.88 -0.22
CA LYS A 192 3.08 -10.51 -0.59
C LYS A 192 3.55 -10.44 -2.05
N VAL A 193 4.29 -11.44 -2.53
CA VAL A 193 4.70 -11.54 -3.94
C VAL A 193 3.48 -11.76 -4.84
N LEU A 194 2.57 -12.67 -4.50
CA LEU A 194 1.35 -12.96 -5.27
C LEU A 194 0.43 -11.74 -5.37
N ARG A 195 0.29 -10.97 -4.30
CA ARG A 195 -0.48 -9.71 -4.33
C ARG A 195 0.17 -8.64 -5.20
N LYS A 196 1.51 -8.55 -5.21
CA LYS A 196 2.21 -7.67 -6.16
C LYS A 196 2.00 -8.14 -7.59
N LEU A 197 1.96 -9.44 -7.83
CA LEU A 197 1.69 -10.00 -9.16
C LEU A 197 0.32 -9.56 -9.71
N LEU A 198 -0.72 -9.48 -8.86
CA LEU A 198 -2.01 -8.89 -9.26
C LEU A 198 -1.87 -7.43 -9.74
N SER A 199 -1.08 -6.61 -9.05
CA SER A 199 -0.80 -5.24 -9.48
C SER A 199 0.04 -5.16 -10.76
N TYR A 200 0.97 -6.10 -10.94
CA TYR A 200 1.83 -6.17 -12.12
C TYR A 200 1.07 -6.59 -13.37
N LEU A 201 0.10 -7.51 -13.25
CA LEU A 201 -0.78 -7.91 -14.34
C LEU A 201 -1.43 -6.70 -15.03
N VAL A 202 -1.87 -5.72 -14.24
CA VAL A 202 -2.58 -4.53 -14.72
C VAL A 202 -1.63 -3.41 -15.19
N SER A 203 -0.40 -3.39 -14.67
CA SER A 203 0.55 -2.28 -14.88
C SER A 203 1.62 -2.57 -15.93
N HIS A 204 1.91 -3.83 -16.23
CA HIS A 204 2.94 -4.26 -17.19
C HIS A 204 2.30 -4.86 -18.45
N ASP A 205 3.09 -5.01 -19.50
CA ASP A 205 2.71 -5.71 -20.71
C ASP A 205 2.72 -7.24 -20.52
N ALA A 206 2.22 -7.99 -21.50
CA ALA A 206 2.16 -9.44 -21.43
C ALA A 206 3.56 -10.10 -21.39
N VAL A 207 4.55 -9.50 -22.06
CA VAL A 207 5.91 -10.05 -22.16
C VAL A 207 6.67 -9.86 -20.86
N ASP A 208 6.71 -8.64 -20.31
CA ASP A 208 7.41 -8.40 -19.04
C ASP A 208 6.73 -9.18 -17.90
N PHE A 209 5.39 -9.29 -17.92
CA PHE A 209 4.68 -10.09 -16.92
C PHE A 209 5.12 -11.57 -16.96
N LEU A 210 5.25 -12.15 -18.16
CA LEU A 210 5.71 -13.53 -18.33
C LEU A 210 7.17 -13.70 -17.88
N ASP A 211 8.05 -12.74 -18.20
CA ASP A 211 9.45 -12.75 -17.75
C ASP A 211 9.57 -12.62 -16.23
N ILE A 212 8.77 -11.75 -15.60
CA ILE A 212 8.67 -11.64 -14.14
C ILE A 212 8.24 -12.98 -13.55
N LEU A 213 7.23 -13.65 -14.12
CA LEU A 213 6.79 -14.97 -13.67
C LEU A 213 7.90 -16.03 -13.78
N HIS A 214 8.65 -16.05 -14.88
CA HIS A 214 9.78 -16.95 -15.05
C HIS A 214 10.92 -16.66 -14.08
N THR A 215 11.24 -15.38 -13.89
CA THR A 215 12.24 -14.90 -12.94
C THR A 215 11.86 -15.26 -11.51
N LEU A 216 10.58 -15.15 -11.15
CA LEU A 216 10.08 -15.61 -9.86
C LEU A 216 10.29 -17.12 -9.72
N ARG A 217 9.93 -17.93 -10.71
CA ARG A 217 10.12 -19.38 -10.69
C ARG A 217 11.59 -19.80 -10.52
N THR A 218 12.55 -19.05 -11.07
CA THR A 218 13.98 -19.37 -10.95
C THR A 218 14.60 -18.85 -9.65
N THR A 219 14.16 -17.68 -9.19
CA THR A 219 14.77 -16.94 -8.08
C THR A 219 14.15 -17.29 -6.73
N SER A 220 12.87 -17.66 -6.71
CA SER A 220 12.18 -17.99 -5.46
C SER A 220 12.69 -19.32 -4.91
N ARG A 221 13.64 -19.23 -3.99
CA ARG A 221 14.12 -20.33 -3.16
C ARG A 221 13.83 -19.99 -1.70
N THR A 222 13.37 -20.97 -0.95
CA THR A 222 13.21 -20.86 0.50
C THR A 222 14.58 -20.81 1.17
N ASP A 223 14.62 -20.44 2.45
CA ASP A 223 15.85 -20.47 3.27
C ASP A 223 16.53 -21.85 3.29
N ALA A 224 15.76 -22.92 3.03
CA ALA A 224 16.23 -24.31 2.93
C ALA A 224 16.66 -24.71 1.51
N GLY A 225 16.62 -23.78 0.53
CA GLY A 225 16.91 -24.04 -0.87
C GLY A 225 15.78 -24.74 -1.65
N GLU A 226 14.64 -25.00 -1.00
CA GLU A 226 13.46 -25.61 -1.62
C GLU A 226 12.67 -24.57 -2.43
N ARG A 227 11.79 -25.03 -3.33
CA ARG A 227 10.88 -24.12 -4.04
C ARG A 227 9.67 -23.78 -3.16
N PRO A 228 9.11 -22.57 -3.28
CA PRO A 228 7.93 -22.17 -2.51
C PRO A 228 6.72 -23.05 -2.86
N PHE A 229 5.86 -23.25 -1.86
CA PHE A 229 4.72 -24.16 -1.91
C PHE A 229 3.78 -23.86 -3.09
N TRP A 230 3.48 -22.58 -3.31
CA TRP A 230 2.49 -22.16 -4.30
C TRP A 230 2.86 -22.55 -5.74
N LEU A 231 4.15 -22.66 -6.07
CA LEU A 231 4.60 -23.11 -7.40
C LEU A 231 4.24 -24.56 -7.72
N PHE A 232 3.94 -25.38 -6.70
CA PHE A 232 3.54 -26.77 -6.88
C PHE A 232 2.03 -26.95 -6.99
N THR A 233 1.24 -25.90 -6.74
CA THR A 233 -0.22 -25.94 -6.86
C THR A 233 -0.63 -26.05 -8.33
N GLN A 234 -1.72 -26.79 -8.60
CA GLN A 234 -2.27 -26.90 -9.96
C GLN A 234 -2.68 -25.53 -10.52
N ASP A 235 -3.17 -24.63 -9.67
CA ASP A 235 -3.51 -23.25 -10.02
C ASP A 235 -2.29 -22.46 -10.51
N ALA A 236 -1.11 -22.69 -9.93
CA ALA A 236 0.11 -22.05 -10.40
C ALA A 236 0.53 -22.59 -11.78
N GLN A 237 0.34 -23.88 -12.04
CA GLN A 237 0.62 -24.44 -13.38
C GLN A 237 -0.30 -23.83 -14.44
N ARG A 238 -1.59 -23.65 -14.12
CA ARG A 238 -2.56 -22.95 -14.98
C ARG A 238 -2.18 -21.49 -15.21
N LEU A 239 -1.78 -20.78 -14.15
CA LEU A 239 -1.25 -19.42 -14.24
C LEU A 239 -0.08 -19.31 -15.23
N PHE A 240 0.91 -20.22 -15.17
CA PHE A 240 2.01 -20.23 -16.14
C PHE A 240 1.57 -20.56 -17.56
N GLN A 241 0.55 -21.39 -17.74
CA GLN A 241 0.01 -21.71 -19.06
C GLN A 241 -0.73 -20.50 -19.65
N HIS A 242 -1.69 -19.94 -18.91
CA HIS A 242 -2.44 -18.76 -19.33
C HIS A 242 -1.53 -17.55 -19.58
N ALA A 243 -0.49 -17.36 -18.76
CA ALA A 243 0.50 -16.30 -19.02
C ALA A 243 1.30 -16.52 -20.32
N LYS A 244 1.56 -17.78 -20.71
CA LYS A 244 2.22 -18.09 -21.99
C LYS A 244 1.27 -17.92 -23.16
N ASP A 245 0.01 -18.32 -23.00
CA ASP A 245 -1.01 -18.22 -24.06
C ASP A 245 -1.27 -16.76 -24.47
N ARG A 246 -0.99 -15.80 -23.58
CA ARG A 246 -1.04 -14.34 -23.84
C ARG A 246 0.09 -13.80 -24.73
N VAL A 247 1.15 -14.59 -24.94
CA VAL A 247 2.35 -14.19 -25.69
C VAL A 247 2.61 -15.10 -26.89
N TYR A 248 2.34 -16.39 -26.74
CA TYR A 248 2.60 -17.43 -27.72
C TYR A 248 1.35 -18.26 -27.97
N LEU A 249 0.98 -18.42 -29.24
CA LEU A 249 0.07 -19.48 -29.67
C LEU A 249 0.91 -20.65 -30.16
N VAL A 250 0.69 -21.81 -29.54
CA VAL A 250 1.31 -23.06 -29.97
C VAL A 250 0.36 -23.73 -30.96
N HIS A 251 0.62 -23.58 -32.26
CA HIS A 251 -0.09 -24.33 -33.28
C HIS A 251 0.60 -25.68 -33.49
N GLY A 252 -0.10 -26.77 -33.14
CA GLY A 252 0.28 -28.11 -33.55
C GLY A 252 -0.30 -28.39 -34.94
N VAL A 253 0.50 -28.25 -35.99
CA VAL A 253 0.09 -28.70 -37.33
C VAL A 253 0.59 -30.13 -37.53
N GLY A 254 -0.29 -31.12 -37.34
CA GLY A 254 -0.05 -32.52 -37.71
C GLY A 254 -0.86 -33.54 -36.89
N GLU A 255 -1.69 -34.35 -37.55
CA GLU A 255 -2.20 -35.61 -37.01
C GLU A 255 -1.10 -36.69 -37.12
N GLY A 256 -0.38 -36.94 -36.03
CA GLY A 256 0.66 -37.99 -35.97
C GLY A 256 1.62 -37.83 -34.79
N ASP A 257 2.34 -38.91 -34.46
CA ASP A 257 3.16 -39.17 -33.24
C ASP A 257 4.37 -38.20 -33.02
N ASN A 258 4.47 -37.13 -33.82
CA ASN A 258 5.43 -36.03 -33.65
C ASN A 258 4.88 -34.74 -34.30
N PRO A 259 4.06 -33.94 -33.59
CA PRO A 259 3.56 -32.68 -34.12
C PRO A 259 4.71 -31.68 -34.27
N LYS A 260 4.86 -31.08 -35.46
CA LYS A 260 5.71 -29.91 -35.63
C LYS A 260 5.01 -28.73 -34.97
N LEU A 261 5.51 -28.33 -33.80
CA LEU A 261 5.03 -27.17 -33.06
C LEU A 261 5.53 -25.90 -33.74
N THR A 262 4.63 -25.14 -34.38
CA THR A 262 4.92 -23.79 -34.86
C THR A 262 4.48 -22.79 -33.80
N LEU A 263 5.43 -22.00 -33.30
CA LEU A 263 5.20 -20.93 -32.32
C LEU A 263 4.84 -19.63 -33.05
N GLU A 264 3.60 -19.19 -32.92
CA GLU A 264 3.17 -17.87 -33.39
C GLU A 264 3.16 -16.88 -32.22
N ARG A 265 3.69 -15.68 -32.43
CA ARG A 265 3.73 -14.62 -31.41
C ARG A 265 2.45 -13.79 -31.51
N VAL A 266 1.50 -14.04 -30.63
CA VAL A 266 0.30 -13.21 -30.50
C VAL A 266 0.45 -12.41 -29.22
N LEU A 267 0.78 -11.13 -29.38
CA LEU A 267 0.92 -10.22 -28.26
C LEU A 267 -0.45 -9.62 -27.96
N GLU A 268 -1.01 -9.98 -26.82
CA GLU A 268 -2.21 -9.33 -26.30
C GLU A 268 -1.88 -7.91 -25.84
N PRO A 269 -2.46 -6.85 -26.47
CA PRO A 269 -2.28 -5.48 -25.99
C PRO A 269 -3.04 -5.27 -24.68
N ASN A 270 -2.52 -4.44 -23.79
CA ASN A 270 -3.24 -4.04 -22.59
C ASN A 270 -4.45 -3.18 -23.01
N PRO A 271 -5.68 -3.53 -22.58
CA PRO A 271 -6.90 -2.86 -23.02
C PRO A 271 -6.91 -1.35 -22.68
N LYS A 272 -6.14 -0.93 -21.67
CA LYS A 272 -6.01 0.48 -21.30
C LYS A 272 -5.43 1.36 -22.40
N TRP A 273 -4.55 0.83 -23.25
CA TRP A 273 -3.93 1.63 -24.30
C TRP A 273 -4.94 2.02 -25.38
N THR A 274 -5.86 1.12 -25.73
CA THR A 274 -6.93 1.40 -26.68
C THR A 274 -7.81 2.55 -26.17
N LEU A 275 -8.32 2.43 -24.95
CA LEU A 275 -9.15 3.47 -24.33
C LEU A 275 -8.41 4.81 -24.21
N LEU A 276 -7.13 4.79 -23.84
CA LEU A 276 -6.33 6.01 -23.74
C LEU A 276 -6.13 6.68 -25.10
N CYS A 277 -5.92 5.91 -26.17
CA CYS A 277 -5.84 6.46 -27.52
C CYS A 277 -7.16 7.11 -27.95
N ASP A 278 -8.29 6.48 -27.63
CA ASP A 278 -9.62 7.00 -27.95
C ASP A 278 -9.87 8.34 -27.24
N VAL A 279 -9.59 8.41 -25.94
CA VAL A 279 -9.73 9.63 -25.12
C VAL A 279 -8.78 10.74 -25.60
N LEU A 280 -7.53 10.42 -25.93
CA LEU A 280 -6.58 11.40 -26.46
C LEU A 280 -7.02 11.94 -27.82
N GLY A 281 -7.59 11.08 -28.68
CA GLY A 281 -8.17 11.47 -29.96
C GLY A 281 -9.34 12.44 -29.79
N GLU A 282 -10.25 12.14 -28.86
CA GLU A 282 -11.39 13.02 -28.53
C GLU A 282 -10.92 14.37 -28.00
N ILE A 283 -9.97 14.39 -27.06
CA ILE A 283 -9.39 15.63 -26.52
C ILE A 283 -8.72 16.46 -27.62
N GLN A 284 -8.02 15.79 -28.55
CA GLN A 284 -7.39 16.48 -29.67
C GLN A 284 -8.45 17.09 -30.61
N GLY A 285 -9.49 16.34 -30.96
CA GLY A 285 -10.60 16.85 -31.77
C GLY A 285 -11.26 18.07 -31.13
N HIS A 286 -11.58 17.99 -29.84
CA HIS A 286 -12.18 19.11 -29.10
C HIS A 286 -11.28 20.35 -29.06
N ARG A 287 -9.95 20.16 -28.95
CA ARG A 287 -8.98 21.27 -29.01
C ARG A 287 -8.90 21.92 -30.39
N GLU A 288 -9.02 21.15 -31.45
CA GLU A 288 -9.01 21.66 -32.83
C GLU A 288 -10.29 22.45 -33.14
N GLU A 289 -11.45 22.00 -32.65
CA GLU A 289 -12.72 22.72 -32.75
C GLU A 289 -12.68 24.07 -32.03
N LEU A 290 -12.15 24.12 -30.80
CA LEU A 290 -12.01 25.36 -30.04
C LEU A 290 -11.07 26.35 -30.75
N ARG A 291 -9.98 25.87 -31.37
CA ARG A 291 -9.06 26.71 -32.14
C ARG A 291 -9.65 27.22 -33.46
N GLY A 292 -10.60 26.50 -34.05
CA GLY A 292 -11.30 26.94 -35.26
C GLY A 292 -12.40 27.97 -35.00
N GLN A 293 -12.78 28.19 -33.74
CA GLN A 293 -13.79 29.16 -33.32
C GLN A 293 -13.20 30.50 -32.84
N GLU A 294 -11.88 30.57 -32.61
CA GLU A 294 -11.12 31.81 -32.36
C GLU A 294 -10.62 32.45 -33.67
#